data_AF-A0A3B0ZHF1-F1
#
_entry.id   AF-A0A3B0ZHF1-F1
#
_cell.length_a   1.000
_cell.length_b   1.000
_cell.length_c   1.000
_cell.angle_alpha   90.00
_cell.angle_beta   90.00
_cell.angle_gamma   90.00
#
_symmetry.space_group_name_H-M   'P 1'
#
loop_
_entity.id
_entity.type
_entity.pdbx_description
1 polymer ?
#
loop_
_entity_poly.entity_id
_entity_poly.type
_entity_poly.pdbx_seq_one_letter_code
_entity_poly.pdbx_strand_id
1 'polypeptide(L)' 'MTIKQYTLEEIDKLKDQGESDSKRLEDTTEEELEQAAKSDPDSAWPTDEELKKFKRPNKEFFERFKK' A
#
# COMPACT_ATOMS: atom_id res chain seq x y z
N MET A 1 -11.18 -29.27 12.40
CA MET A 1 -10.59 -28.93 11.09
C MET A 1 -11.44 -29.59 10.03
N THR A 2 -12.39 -28.86 9.46
CA THR A 2 -13.25 -29.36 8.38
C THR A 2 -12.53 -29.16 7.06
N ILE A 3 -12.29 -30.25 6.34
CA ILE A 3 -11.68 -30.20 5.00
C ILE A 3 -12.73 -29.63 4.06
N LYS A 4 -12.54 -28.39 3.60
CA LYS A 4 -13.34 -27.80 2.52
C LYS A 4 -12.98 -28.51 1.21
N GLN A 5 -13.97 -29.08 0.54
CA GLN A 5 -13.80 -29.70 -0.77
C GLN A 5 -14.01 -28.61 -1.83
N TYR A 6 -13.02 -28.46 -2.71
CA TYR A 6 -13.05 -27.54 -3.84
C TYR A 6 -13.16 -28.34 -5.13
N THR A 7 -13.89 -27.81 -6.09
CA THR A 7 -13.96 -28.34 -7.45
C THR A 7 -12.67 -28.01 -8.21
N LEU A 8 -12.37 -28.75 -9.29
CA LEU A 8 -11.16 -28.53 -10.11
C LEU A 8 -11.09 -27.09 -10.64
N GLU A 9 -12.22 -26.50 -11.01
CA GLU A 9 -12.31 -25.11 -11.49
C GLU A 9 -12.01 -24.08 -10.41
N GLU A 10 -12.39 -24.35 -9.16
CA GLU A 10 -12.07 -23.47 -8.02
C GLU A 10 -10.60 -23.57 -7.63
N ILE A 11 -9.99 -24.75 -7.78
CA ILE A 11 -8.57 -24.95 -7.57
C ILE A 11 -7.75 -24.22 -8.62
N ASP A 12 -8.18 -24.24 -9.89
CA ASP A 12 -7.50 -23.49 -10.96
C ASP A 12 -7.58 -21.99 -10.71
N LYS A 13 -8.76 -21.45 -10.33
CA LYS A 13 -8.90 -20.04 -9.95
C LYS A 13 -8.03 -19.64 -8.75
N LEU A 14 -7.86 -20.55 -7.79
CA LEU A 14 -6.99 -20.32 -6.63
C LEU A 14 -5.50 -20.37 -7.00
N LYS A 15 -5.12 -21.18 -8.00
CA LYS A 15 -3.76 -21.19 -8.55
C LYS A 15 -3.47 -19.94 -9.37
N ASP A 16 -4.44 -19.48 -10.16
CA ASP A 16 -4.34 -18.23 -10.91
C ASP A 16 -4.25 -17.00 -9.99
N GLN A 17 -4.84 -17.07 -8.79
CA GLN A 17 -4.67 -16.07 -7.72
C GLN A 17 -3.36 -16.21 -6.93
N GLY A 18 -2.65 -17.33 -7.08
CA GLY A 18 -1.47 -17.70 -6.30
C GLY A 18 -0.14 -17.23 -6.88
N GLU A 19 -0.13 -16.77 -8.14
CA GLU A 19 1.01 -16.06 -8.71
C GLU A 19 0.79 -14.58 -8.51
N SER A 20 1.82 -13.87 -8.00
CA SER A 20 1.85 -12.43 -7.89
C SER A 20 1.20 -11.81 -9.12
N ASP A 21 0.02 -11.19 -8.94
CA ASP A 21 -0.83 -10.66 -10.02
C ASP A 21 -0.15 -9.43 -10.62
N SER A 22 0.94 -9.68 -11.35
CA SER A 22 1.84 -8.69 -11.92
C SER A 22 1.13 -7.87 -12.97
N LYS A 23 0.20 -8.48 -13.71
CA LYS A 23 -0.69 -7.78 -14.64
C LYS A 23 -1.57 -6.79 -13.90
N ARG A 24 -2.23 -7.21 -12.82
CA ARG A 24 -3.02 -6.29 -12.00
C ARG A 24 -2.16 -5.16 -11.43
N LEU A 25 -0.93 -5.44 -10.99
CA LEU A 25 -0.01 -4.41 -10.51
C LEU A 25 0.40 -3.41 -11.61
N GLU A 26 0.66 -3.89 -12.83
CA GLU A 26 0.97 -3.05 -14.00
C GLU A 26 -0.25 -2.22 -14.45
N ASP A 27 -1.45 -2.77 -14.31
CA ASP A 27 -2.72 -2.14 -14.70
C ASP A 27 -3.31 -1.26 -13.58
N THR A 28 -2.77 -1.29 -12.35
CA THR A 28 -3.31 -0.50 -11.23
C THR A 28 -3.03 0.98 -11.47
N THR A 29 -4.09 1.78 -11.43
CA THR A 29 -3.98 3.23 -11.62
C THR A 29 -3.52 3.95 -10.35
N GLU A 30 -2.96 5.15 -10.50
CA GLU A 30 -2.49 5.93 -9.35
C GLU A 30 -3.64 6.31 -8.38
N GLU A 31 -4.84 6.53 -8.90
CA GLU A 31 -6.04 6.77 -8.08
C GLU A 31 -6.43 5.55 -7.24
N GLU A 32 -6.31 4.34 -7.79
CA GLU A 32 -6.58 3.10 -7.07
C GLU A 32 -5.54 2.84 -5.97
N LEU A 33 -4.26 3.14 -6.25
CA LEU A 33 -3.20 3.07 -5.25
C LEU A 33 -3.45 4.06 -4.11
N GLU A 34 -3.84 5.29 -4.42
CA GLU A 34 -4.13 6.31 -3.43
C GLU A 34 -5.34 5.94 -2.55
N GLN A 35 -6.40 5.39 -3.15
CA GLN A 35 -7.57 4.93 -2.40
C GLN A 35 -7.24 3.74 -1.51
N ALA A 36 -6.48 2.77 -2.01
CA ALA A 36 -6.02 1.64 -1.22
C ALA A 36 -5.24 2.13 0.01
N ALA A 37 -4.28 3.03 -0.19
CA ALA A 37 -3.47 3.61 0.88
C ALA A 37 -4.29 4.46 1.88
N LYS A 38 -5.36 5.14 1.45
CA LYS A 38 -6.25 5.89 2.36
C LYS A 38 -7.18 4.98 3.17
N SER A 39 -7.53 3.82 2.63
CA SER A 39 -8.47 2.88 3.25
C SER A 39 -7.83 1.95 4.27
N ASP A 40 -6.51 1.78 4.21
CA ASP A 40 -5.75 0.93 5.11
C ASP A 40 -5.63 1.60 6.50
N PRO A 41 -6.13 0.96 7.59
CA PRO A 41 -6.05 1.52 8.94
C PRO A 41 -4.61 1.63 9.48
N ASP A 42 -3.67 0.83 8.96
CA ASP A 42 -2.26 0.88 9.35
C ASP A 42 -1.44 1.86 8.48
N SER A 43 -2.06 2.41 7.43
CA SER A 43 -1.42 3.39 6.58
C SER A 43 -1.30 4.72 7.31
N ALA A 44 -0.06 5.22 7.42
CA ALA A 44 0.24 6.54 7.95
C ALA A 44 -0.07 7.64 6.91
N TRP A 45 -1.27 7.63 6.34
CA TRP A 45 -1.68 8.61 5.34
C TRP A 45 -1.89 9.97 5.99
N PRO A 46 -1.08 10.99 5.66
CA PRO A 46 -1.17 12.28 6.33
C PRO A 46 -2.44 13.03 5.91
N THR A 47 -3.03 13.73 6.87
CA THR A 47 -4.13 14.65 6.60
C THR A 47 -3.63 15.94 5.93
N ASP A 48 -4.53 16.65 5.24
CA ASP A 48 -4.19 17.95 4.63
C ASP A 48 -3.66 18.98 5.64
N GLU A 49 -4.13 18.90 6.89
CA GLU A 49 -3.65 19.78 7.97
C GLU A 49 -2.22 19.45 8.41
N GLU A 50 -1.87 18.17 8.45
CA GLU A 50 -0.51 17.71 8.77
C GLU A 50 0.45 18.05 7.64
N LEU A 51 0.04 17.89 6.39
CA LEU A 51 0.81 18.30 5.22
C LEU A 51 1.09 19.81 5.22
N LYS A 52 0.11 20.65 5.60
CA LYS A 52 0.34 22.11 5.74
C LYS A 52 1.32 22.46 6.85
N LYS A 53 1.34 21.66 7.93
CA LYS A 53 2.26 21.83 9.06
C LYS A 53 3.65 21.28 8.73
N PHE A 54 3.76 20.36 7.76
CA PHE A 54 5.02 19.79 7.32
C PHE A 54 5.90 20.87 6.69
N LYS A 55 6.99 21.20 7.37
CA LYS A 55 7.97 22.20 6.93
C LYS A 55 9.34 21.57 6.89
N ARG A 56 10.15 22.01 5.92
CA ARG A 56 11.57 21.66 5.88
C ARG A 56 12.24 22.15 7.16
N PRO A 57 13.14 21.37 7.78
CA PRO A 57 13.90 21.83 8.93
C PRO A 57 14.71 23.09 8.60
N ASN A 58 14.96 23.94 9.61
CA ASN A 58 15.79 25.13 9.42
C ASN A 58 17.26 24.74 9.19
N LYS A 59 18.06 25.61 8.54
CA LYS A 59 19.50 25.41 8.32
C LYS A 59 20.27 25.14 9.62
N GLU A 60 19.92 25.83 10.71
CA GLU A 60 20.50 25.61 12.04
C GLU A 60 20.27 24.17 12.57
N PHE A 61 19.11 23.58 12.25
CA PHE A 61 18.84 22.18 12.59
C PHE A 61 19.78 21.25 11.84
N PHE A 62 20.01 21.48 10.55
CA PHE A 62 20.96 20.70 9.75
C PHE A 62 22.40 20.85 10.22
N GLU A 63 22.82 22.07 10.61
CA GLU A 63 24.17 22.33 11.13
C GLU A 63 24.44 21.62 12.45
N ARG A 64 23.43 21.44 13.31
CA ARG A 64 23.55 20.68 14.56
C ARG A 64 23.89 19.20 14.36
N PHE A 65 23.50 18.61 13.23
CA PHE A 65 23.77 17.20 12.90
C PHE A 65 24.93 17.02 11.89
N LYS A 66 25.52 18.13 11.42
CA LYS A 66 26.79 18.11 10.69
C LYS A 66 27.91 17.94 11.71
N LYS A 67 28.23 16.68 11.99
CA LYS A 67 29.39 16.29 12.80
C LYS A 67 30.69 16.56 12.05
#